data_AF-A0A0F8Z2P3-F1
#
_entry.id   AF-A0A0F8Z2P3-F1
#
_cell.length_a   1.000
_cell.length_b   1.000
_cell.length_c   1.000
_cell.angle_alpha   90.00
_cell.angle_beta   90.00
_cell.angle_gamma   90.00
#
_symmetry.space_group_name_H-M   'P 1'
#
loop_
_entity.id
_entity.type
_entity.pdbx_description
1 polymer ?
#
loop_
_entity_poly.entity_id
_entity_poly.type
_entity_poly.pdbx_seq_one_letter_code
_entity_poly.pdbx_strand_id
1 'polypeptide(L)'
;MELAKRLYPNAIFKIKKEYKTEYGKCSMVMVNGMEMNQVALIRKMIYDNQSKHKKIPLRILNSSKRIQESFLNGYYICDGLKQDKCCYKFKSIKSNSPLLCQGLLFLITNITKQKYTINVFSQNGREYYQINFNSNRCIGKCGKHLLKNKFELKKNSVIDNDSNCYVYDIETHCGYLNAGVGTLVVGNSPVRGKQFVTRKIIRAACRIKLGLQKQLVLGNLDARRDWGHSSDYTKAMIMILEHDKPDDFVIATEDQ
;
A
#
# COMPACT_ATOMS: atom_id res chain seq x y z
N MET A 1 -29.15 5.87 3.61
CA MET A 1 -29.48 7.27 3.28
C MET A 1 -30.71 7.75 4.05
N GLU A 2 -31.79 6.96 4.10
CA GLU A 2 -33.01 7.30 4.87
C GLU A 2 -32.75 7.57 6.35
N LEU A 3 -31.91 6.76 7.02
CA LEU A 3 -31.53 7.03 8.42
C LEU A 3 -30.86 8.41 8.59
N ALA A 4 -30.00 8.79 7.65
CA ALA A 4 -29.34 10.09 7.69
C ALA A 4 -30.32 11.24 7.41
N LYS A 5 -31.31 11.05 6.51
CA LYS A 5 -32.39 12.01 6.28
C LYS A 5 -33.31 12.17 7.49
N ARG A 6 -33.57 11.09 8.25
CA ARG A 6 -34.34 11.13 9.50
C ARG A 6 -33.58 11.85 10.63
N LEU A 7 -32.27 11.63 10.74
CA LEU A 7 -31.44 12.26 11.76
C LEU A 7 -31.13 13.73 11.46
N TYR A 8 -31.13 14.11 10.17
CA TYR A 8 -30.80 15.44 9.69
C TYR A 8 -31.82 15.89 8.64
N PRO A 9 -33.05 16.23 9.05
CA PRO A 9 -34.15 16.54 8.13
C PRO A 9 -33.88 17.78 7.25
N ASN A 10 -33.09 18.72 7.75
CA ASN A 10 -32.71 19.95 7.03
C ASN A 10 -31.51 19.74 6.08
N ALA A 11 -30.85 18.58 6.13
CA ALA A 11 -29.66 18.31 5.33
C ALA A 11 -30.03 17.83 3.91
N ILE A 12 -29.49 18.52 2.90
CA ILE A 12 -29.61 18.17 1.49
C ILE A 12 -28.48 17.19 1.16
N PHE A 13 -28.85 15.92 0.96
CA PHE A 13 -27.91 14.86 0.59
C PHE A 13 -27.87 14.68 -0.93
N LYS A 14 -26.78 15.09 -1.58
CA LYS A 14 -26.55 14.91 -3.03
C LYS A 14 -25.56 13.78 -3.28
N ILE A 15 -25.99 12.73 -3.98
CA ILE A 15 -25.08 11.64 -4.37
C ILE A 15 -24.08 12.16 -5.40
N LYS A 16 -22.79 12.02 -5.09
CA LYS A 16 -21.67 12.36 -5.98
C LYS A 16 -21.19 11.17 -6.79
N LYS A 17 -21.22 9.96 -6.21
CA LYS A 17 -20.75 8.73 -6.86
C LYS A 17 -21.40 7.52 -6.20
N GLU A 18 -21.72 6.49 -6.97
CA GLU A 18 -22.24 5.22 -6.45
C GLU A 18 -21.25 4.08 -6.70
N TYR A 19 -21.23 3.14 -5.77
CA TYR A 19 -20.41 1.95 -5.77
C TYR A 19 -21.34 0.74 -5.56
N LYS A 20 -21.22 -0.27 -6.43
CA LYS A 20 -21.87 -1.56 -6.22
C LYS A 20 -21.04 -2.36 -5.22
N THR A 21 -21.69 -2.92 -4.20
CA THR A 21 -21.08 -3.71 -3.12
C THR A 21 -21.83 -5.04 -2.98
N GLU A 22 -21.21 -6.03 -2.34
CA GLU A 22 -21.84 -7.32 -2.03
C GLU A 22 -23.07 -7.17 -1.09
N TYR A 23 -23.22 -6.02 -0.44
CA TYR A 23 -24.34 -5.68 0.46
C TYR A 23 -25.31 -4.65 -0.15
N GLY A 24 -25.22 -4.36 -1.45
CA GLY A 24 -26.08 -3.40 -2.15
C GLY A 24 -25.33 -2.19 -2.72
N LYS A 25 -25.92 -1.00 -2.68
CA LYS A 25 -25.30 0.24 -3.20
C LYS A 25 -24.70 1.07 -2.06
N CYS A 26 -23.42 1.42 -2.18
CA CYS A 26 -22.77 2.42 -1.34
C CYS A 26 -22.60 3.72 -2.13
N SER A 27 -23.02 4.85 -1.59
CA SER A 27 -22.98 6.13 -2.32
C SER A 27 -22.09 7.13 -1.58
N MET A 28 -21.17 7.77 -2.30
CA MET A 28 -20.49 8.98 -1.84
C MET A 28 -21.48 10.13 -1.92
N VAL A 29 -21.73 10.81 -0.80
CA VAL A 29 -22.77 11.83 -0.68
C VAL A 29 -22.14 13.14 -0.24
N MET A 30 -22.41 14.22 -0.99
CA MET A 30 -22.21 15.58 -0.53
C MET A 30 -23.40 15.97 0.34
N VAL A 31 -23.14 16.57 1.49
CA VAL A 31 -24.19 17.04 2.40
C VAL A 31 -24.12 18.56 2.49
N ASN A 32 -25.21 19.22 2.11
CA ASN A 32 -25.38 20.67 2.19
C ASN A 32 -26.51 21.00 3.16
N GLY A 33 -26.55 22.23 3.70
CA GLY A 33 -27.66 22.68 4.56
C GLY A 33 -27.72 22.05 5.96
N MET A 34 -26.64 21.38 6.41
CA MET A 34 -26.51 21.01 7.82
C MET A 34 -26.22 22.26 8.66
N GLU A 35 -26.85 22.35 9.82
CA GLU A 35 -26.51 23.38 10.81
C GLU A 35 -25.04 23.25 11.23
N MET A 36 -24.39 24.38 11.48
CA MET A 36 -22.98 24.43 11.86
C MET A 36 -22.66 23.53 13.07
N ASN A 37 -23.58 23.45 14.02
CA ASN A 37 -23.48 22.61 15.22
C ASN A 37 -23.47 21.10 14.89
N GLN A 38 -24.25 20.67 13.90
CA GLN A 38 -24.32 19.27 13.47
C GLN A 38 -23.05 18.86 12.70
N VAL A 39 -22.56 19.73 11.81
CA VAL A 39 -21.29 19.53 11.12
C VAL A 39 -20.15 19.46 12.12
N ALA A 40 -20.12 20.37 13.11
CA ALA A 40 -19.13 20.35 14.18
C ALA A 40 -19.17 19.04 14.98
N LEU A 41 -20.36 18.52 15.28
CA LEU A 41 -20.53 17.26 16.00
C LEU A 41 -20.01 16.05 15.21
N ILE A 42 -20.33 15.97 13.91
CA ILE A 42 -19.82 14.92 13.02
C ILE A 42 -18.29 15.04 12.88
N ARG A 43 -17.77 16.27 12.72
CA ARG A 43 -16.32 16.49 12.65
C ARG A 43 -15.61 16.06 13.92
N LYS A 44 -16.16 16.34 15.10
CA LYS A 44 -15.62 15.88 16.40
C LYS A 44 -15.58 14.34 16.52
N MET A 45 -16.48 13.63 15.83
CA MET A 45 -16.48 12.16 15.81
C MET A 45 -15.39 11.59 14.90
N ILE A 46 -15.12 12.24 13.76
CA ILE A 46 -14.21 11.73 12.72
C ILE A 46 -12.78 12.30 12.87
N TYR A 47 -12.62 13.45 13.50
CA TYR A 47 -11.34 14.10 13.74
C TYR A 47 -11.10 14.27 15.24
N ASP A 48 -9.86 14.14 15.63
CA ASP A 48 -9.40 14.60 16.92
C ASP A 48 -9.29 16.13 16.96
N ASN A 49 -9.71 16.75 18.05
CA ASN A 49 -9.77 18.22 18.13
C ASN A 49 -8.40 18.87 18.32
N GLN A 50 -7.47 18.16 18.98
CA GLN A 50 -6.14 18.69 19.28
C GLN A 50 -5.20 18.47 18.10
N SER A 51 -5.06 17.21 17.68
CA SER A 51 -4.12 16.81 16.63
C SER A 51 -4.65 17.00 15.21
N LYS A 52 -5.96 17.22 15.05
CA LYS A 52 -6.67 17.24 13.75
C LYS A 52 -6.51 15.97 12.92
N HIS A 53 -6.01 14.88 13.52
CA HIS A 53 -5.92 13.58 12.90
C HIS A 53 -7.30 12.97 12.72
N LYS A 54 -7.49 12.26 11.59
CA LYS A 54 -8.67 11.42 11.38
C LYS A 54 -8.64 10.26 12.40
N LYS A 55 -9.80 9.86 12.89
CA LYS A 55 -9.97 8.72 13.80
C LYS A 55 -11.23 7.94 13.44
N ILE A 56 -11.27 6.70 13.90
CA ILE A 56 -12.50 5.91 13.86
C ILE A 56 -13.43 6.42 14.97
N PRO A 57 -14.71 6.72 14.67
CA PRO A 57 -15.65 7.15 15.69
C PRO A 57 -15.78 6.11 16.80
N LEU A 58 -15.81 6.56 18.07
CA LEU A 58 -15.95 5.67 19.24
C LEU A 58 -17.18 4.76 19.16
N ARG A 59 -18.28 5.27 18.58
CA ARG A 59 -19.50 4.48 18.34
C ARG A 59 -19.27 3.27 17.44
N ILE A 60 -18.33 3.36 16.48
CA ILE A 60 -17.95 2.23 15.62
C ILE A 60 -17.02 1.29 16.39
N LEU A 61 -16.01 1.83 17.08
CA LEU A 61 -15.09 1.03 17.89
C LEU A 61 -15.81 0.16 18.92
N ASN A 62 -16.87 0.71 19.55
CA ASN A 62 -17.69 0.01 20.56
C ASN A 62 -18.94 -0.67 19.99
N SER A 63 -19.07 -0.79 18.66
CA SER A 63 -20.23 -1.45 18.03
C SER A 63 -20.06 -2.97 17.89
N SER A 64 -21.13 -3.65 17.48
CA SER A 64 -21.07 -5.08 17.17
C SER A 64 -20.13 -5.37 15.99
N LYS A 65 -19.57 -6.59 15.94
CA LYS A 65 -18.64 -7.01 14.86
C LYS A 65 -19.20 -6.78 13.46
N ARG A 66 -20.51 -6.98 13.26
CA ARG A 66 -21.20 -6.74 11.98
C ARG A 66 -21.12 -5.26 11.54
N ILE A 67 -21.28 -4.32 12.48
CA ILE A 67 -21.20 -2.89 12.19
C ILE A 67 -19.75 -2.49 11.91
N GLN A 68 -18.81 -2.99 12.73
CA GLN A 68 -17.37 -2.81 12.51
C GLN A 68 -16.94 -3.30 11.12
N GLU A 69 -17.39 -4.48 10.70
CA GLU A 69 -17.07 -5.06 9.39
C GLU A 69 -17.68 -4.24 8.25
N SER A 70 -18.93 -3.81 8.40
CA SER A 70 -19.60 -2.95 7.43
C SER A 70 -18.86 -1.62 7.24
N PHE A 71 -18.38 -1.02 8.34
CA PHE A 71 -17.56 0.18 8.30
C PHE A 71 -16.24 -0.07 7.55
N LEU A 72 -15.53 -1.16 7.86
CA LEU A 72 -14.27 -1.51 7.19
C LEU A 72 -14.47 -1.76 5.69
N ASN A 73 -15.51 -2.48 5.29
CA ASN A 73 -15.84 -2.69 3.88
C ASN A 73 -16.08 -1.36 3.17
N GLY A 74 -16.85 -0.45 3.78
CA GLY A 74 -17.05 0.90 3.27
C GLY A 74 -15.76 1.70 3.14
N TYR A 75 -14.88 1.61 4.14
CA TYR A 75 -13.55 2.24 4.09
C TYR A 75 -12.72 1.71 2.91
N TYR A 76 -12.67 0.38 2.71
CA TYR A 76 -11.86 -0.21 1.64
C TYR A 76 -12.40 0.06 0.23
N ILE A 77 -13.71 0.23 0.07
CA ILE A 77 -14.32 0.66 -1.20
C ILE A 77 -13.83 2.06 -1.58
N CYS A 78 -13.73 2.95 -0.61
CA CYS A 78 -13.34 4.34 -0.82
C CYS A 78 -11.81 4.50 -0.95
N ASP A 79 -11.09 4.09 0.10
CA ASP A 79 -9.68 4.40 0.35
C ASP A 79 -8.76 3.16 0.37
N GLY A 80 -9.33 1.95 0.29
CA GLY A 80 -8.55 0.70 0.27
C GLY A 80 -7.83 0.45 -1.05
N LEU A 81 -6.91 -0.52 -1.03
CA LEU A 81 -6.19 -0.97 -2.24
C LEU A 81 -7.19 -1.57 -3.26
N LYS A 82 -7.35 -0.90 -4.42
CA LYS A 82 -8.44 -1.18 -5.39
C LYS A 82 -8.14 -2.30 -6.40
N GLN A 83 -6.89 -2.72 -6.55
CA GLN A 83 -6.48 -3.78 -7.48
C GLN A 83 -5.43 -4.65 -6.81
N ASP A 84 -5.73 -5.93 -6.65
CA ASP A 84 -4.73 -6.93 -6.30
C ASP A 84 -5.27 -8.37 -6.53
N LYS A 85 -4.38 -9.31 -6.84
CA LYS A 85 -4.66 -10.72 -7.16
C LYS A 85 -4.96 -11.59 -5.94
N CYS A 86 -4.65 -11.15 -4.72
CA CYS A 86 -4.89 -11.96 -3.53
C CYS A 86 -6.39 -12.12 -3.21
N CYS A 87 -6.79 -13.27 -2.68
CA CYS A 87 -8.18 -13.64 -2.44
C CYS A 87 -8.71 -13.31 -1.03
N TYR A 88 -7.88 -12.77 -0.13
CA TYR A 88 -8.29 -12.42 1.24
C TYR A 88 -8.68 -10.94 1.39
N LYS A 89 -9.57 -10.64 2.34
CA LYS A 89 -10.10 -9.29 2.61
C LYS A 89 -9.08 -8.44 3.41
N PHE A 90 -9.20 -7.12 3.30
CA PHE A 90 -8.41 -6.09 4.02
C PHE A 90 -6.89 -6.26 3.93
N LYS A 91 -6.28 -5.80 2.83
CA LYS A 91 -4.88 -6.11 2.49
C LYS A 91 -3.87 -5.06 2.93
N SER A 92 -4.11 -3.80 2.61
CA SER A 92 -3.18 -2.71 2.93
C SER A 92 -3.94 -1.42 3.19
N ILE A 93 -3.39 -0.59 4.08
CA ILE A 93 -3.87 0.73 4.45
C ILE A 93 -2.69 1.68 4.43
N LYS A 94 -2.85 2.86 3.83
CA LYS A 94 -1.87 3.94 3.88
C LYS A 94 -2.56 5.22 4.35
N SER A 95 -2.09 5.79 5.45
CA SER A 95 -2.60 7.07 5.97
C SER A 95 -1.51 7.86 6.67
N ASN A 96 -1.62 9.18 6.67
CA ASN A 96 -0.81 10.09 7.48
C ASN A 96 -1.42 10.34 8.87
N SER A 97 -2.50 9.65 9.22
CA SER A 97 -3.21 9.82 10.48
C SER A 97 -2.96 8.62 11.40
N PRO A 98 -2.12 8.75 12.45
CA PRO A 98 -1.79 7.65 13.35
C PRO A 98 -3.03 7.12 14.08
N LEU A 99 -3.94 8.01 14.51
CA LEU A 99 -5.20 7.62 15.17
C LEU A 99 -6.13 6.81 14.26
N LEU A 100 -6.16 7.13 12.96
CA LEU A 100 -6.96 6.37 12.00
C LEU A 100 -6.36 4.99 11.80
N CYS A 101 -5.04 4.92 11.62
CA CYS A 101 -4.29 3.68 11.48
C CYS A 101 -4.50 2.77 12.69
N GLN A 102 -4.42 3.31 13.91
CA GLN A 102 -4.67 2.56 15.15
C GLN A 102 -6.10 2.02 15.21
N GLY A 103 -7.09 2.84 14.89
CA GLY A 103 -8.50 2.42 14.89
C GLY A 103 -8.78 1.34 13.84
N LEU A 104 -8.27 1.49 12.61
CA LEU A 104 -8.42 0.48 11.55
C LEU A 104 -7.71 -0.83 11.91
N LEU A 105 -6.52 -0.73 12.48
CA LEU A 105 -5.77 -1.87 12.98
C LEU A 105 -6.56 -2.63 14.05
N PHE A 106 -7.14 -1.92 15.02
CA PHE A 106 -8.00 -2.50 16.05
C PHE A 106 -9.20 -3.23 15.45
N LEU A 107 -9.93 -2.59 14.52
CA LEU A 107 -11.09 -3.21 13.89
C LEU A 107 -10.72 -4.49 13.12
N ILE A 108 -9.67 -4.45 12.30
CA ILE A 108 -9.27 -5.59 11.48
C ILE A 108 -8.77 -6.74 12.35
N THR A 109 -7.91 -6.45 13.33
CA THR A 109 -7.40 -7.48 14.24
C THR A 109 -8.51 -8.13 15.06
N ASN A 110 -9.54 -7.38 15.46
CA ASN A 110 -10.70 -7.90 16.18
C ASN A 110 -11.62 -8.78 15.31
N ILE A 111 -11.78 -8.44 14.03
CA ILE A 111 -12.68 -9.16 13.12
C ILE A 111 -12.01 -10.37 12.48
N THR A 112 -10.84 -10.18 11.88
CA THR A 112 -10.21 -11.18 11.01
C THR A 112 -9.05 -11.91 11.66
N LYS A 113 -8.49 -11.37 12.75
CA LYS A 113 -7.26 -11.86 13.40
C LYS A 113 -6.06 -11.98 12.44
N GLN A 114 -6.06 -11.20 11.35
CA GLN A 114 -4.95 -11.16 10.41
C GLN A 114 -3.67 -10.68 11.12
N LYS A 115 -2.54 -11.30 10.77
CA LYS A 115 -1.22 -10.76 11.12
C LYS A 115 -0.95 -9.53 10.27
N TYR A 116 -0.16 -8.59 10.78
CA TYR A 116 0.12 -7.35 10.09
C TYR A 116 1.57 -6.91 10.27
N THR A 117 2.03 -6.03 9.38
CA THR A 117 3.30 -5.31 9.48
C THR A 117 3.04 -3.82 9.28
N ILE A 118 3.80 -2.97 9.99
CA ILE A 118 3.67 -1.52 9.92
C ILE A 118 4.99 -0.94 9.44
N ASN A 119 4.93 -0.20 8.33
CA ASN A 119 6.03 0.57 7.80
C ASN A 119 5.70 2.06 7.95
N VAL A 120 6.62 2.80 8.57
CA VAL A 120 6.52 4.26 8.70
C VAL A 120 7.50 4.89 7.73
N PHE A 121 7.07 5.88 6.94
CA PHE A 121 7.96 6.63 6.07
C PHE A 121 7.60 8.10 6.01
N SER A 122 8.60 8.96 5.86
CA SER A 122 8.41 10.39 5.64
C SER A 122 8.32 10.69 4.14
N GLN A 123 7.40 11.55 3.73
CA GLN A 123 7.31 12.05 2.37
C GLN A 123 6.91 13.53 2.41
N ASN A 124 7.76 14.41 1.86
CA ASN A 124 7.55 15.87 1.84
C ASN A 124 7.26 16.46 3.24
N GLY A 125 8.03 16.07 4.25
CA GLY A 125 7.87 16.55 5.63
C GLY A 125 6.63 16.02 6.37
N ARG A 126 5.94 15.01 5.81
CA ARG A 126 4.79 14.35 6.46
C ARG A 126 5.07 12.88 6.67
N GLU A 127 4.76 12.39 7.86
CA GLU A 127 4.83 10.95 8.15
C GLU A 127 3.60 10.22 7.60
N TYR A 128 3.85 9.08 6.98
CA TYR A 128 2.87 8.15 6.50
C TYR A 128 3.08 6.78 7.14
N TYR A 129 1.98 6.16 7.51
CA TYR A 129 1.94 4.82 8.07
C TYR A 129 1.29 3.92 7.03
N GLN A 130 2.01 2.89 6.59
CA GLN A 130 1.50 1.83 5.75
C GLN A 130 1.41 0.55 6.56
N ILE A 131 0.19 0.03 6.69
CA ILE A 131 -0.08 -1.23 7.36
C ILE A 131 -0.40 -2.26 6.28
N ASN A 132 0.33 -3.36 6.26
CA ASN A 132 0.05 -4.50 5.39
C ASN A 132 -0.45 -5.66 6.24
N PHE A 133 -1.58 -6.24 5.85
CA PHE A 133 -2.23 -7.35 6.51
C PHE A 133 -2.02 -8.62 5.68
N ASN A 134 -1.63 -9.70 6.35
CA ASN A 134 -1.44 -11.00 5.73
C ASN A 134 -2.77 -11.76 5.63
N SER A 135 -2.79 -12.83 4.83
CA SER A 135 -3.90 -13.79 4.82
C SER A 135 -4.21 -14.30 6.22
N ASN A 136 -5.50 -14.39 6.58
CA ASN A 136 -5.97 -15.06 7.80
C ASN A 136 -5.95 -16.59 7.70
N ARG A 137 -5.76 -17.14 6.49
CA ARG A 137 -5.58 -18.56 6.24
C ARG A 137 -4.11 -18.85 5.93
N CYS A 138 -3.48 -19.72 6.72
CA CYS A 138 -2.25 -20.38 6.34
C CYS A 138 -2.60 -21.55 5.42
N ILE A 139 -2.26 -21.46 4.13
CA ILE A 139 -2.34 -22.61 3.22
C ILE A 139 -0.93 -23.22 3.17
N GLY A 140 -0.78 -24.39 3.78
CA GLY A 140 0.47 -25.16 3.76
C GLY A 140 1.51 -24.78 4.82
N LYS A 141 2.69 -25.44 4.75
CA LYS A 141 3.86 -25.18 5.62
C LYS A 141 4.79 -24.10 5.07
N CYS A 142 4.52 -23.57 3.87
CA CYS A 142 5.30 -22.51 3.24
C CYS A 142 5.13 -21.18 4.01
N GLY A 143 6.23 -20.45 4.22
CA GLY A 143 6.21 -19.12 4.87
C GLY A 143 6.35 -19.14 6.40
N LYS A 144 6.70 -20.28 7.03
CA LYS A 144 7.14 -20.29 8.44
C LYS A 144 8.36 -19.39 8.67
N HIS A 145 9.26 -19.31 7.70
CA HIS A 145 10.41 -18.39 7.71
C HIS A 145 10.01 -16.90 7.52
N LEU A 146 8.78 -16.61 7.06
CA LEU A 146 8.22 -15.24 6.97
C LEU A 146 7.54 -14.81 8.27
N LEU A 147 7.46 -15.69 9.28
CA LEU A 147 6.88 -15.37 10.58
C LEU A 147 7.80 -14.43 11.34
N LYS A 148 7.62 -13.13 11.12
CA LYS A 148 8.26 -12.09 11.92
C LYS A 148 7.61 -11.96 13.28
N ASN A 149 8.36 -11.43 14.24
CA ASN A 149 7.84 -11.13 15.56
C ASN A 149 6.70 -10.11 15.42
N LYS A 150 5.57 -10.34 16.09
CA LYS A 150 4.30 -9.61 15.85
C LYS A 150 4.38 -8.09 16.09
N PHE A 151 5.46 -7.59 16.67
CA PHE A 151 5.60 -6.21 17.14
C PHE A 151 6.82 -5.47 16.53
N GLU A 152 7.43 -5.99 15.46
CA GLU A 152 8.55 -5.32 14.81
C GLU A 152 8.08 -4.03 14.10
N LEU A 153 8.46 -2.87 14.63
CA LEU A 153 8.23 -1.55 14.02
C LEU A 153 9.38 -1.21 13.09
N LYS A 154 9.08 -0.96 11.80
CA LYS A 154 10.07 -0.49 10.82
C LYS A 154 9.89 1.00 10.52
N LYS A 155 10.88 1.80 10.90
CA LYS A 155 10.97 3.22 10.57
C LYS A 155 11.86 3.38 9.34
N ASN A 156 11.29 3.83 8.23
CA ASN A 156 12.03 4.22 7.04
C ASN A 156 12.21 5.75 7.10
N SER A 157 13.40 6.21 7.48
CA SER A 157 13.79 7.60 7.32
C SER A 157 14.19 7.86 5.86
N VAL A 158 13.69 8.95 5.30
CA VAL A 158 14.29 9.52 4.09
C VAL A 158 15.58 10.20 4.53
N ILE A 159 16.70 9.72 4.02
CA ILE A 159 17.97 10.40 4.14
C ILE A 159 18.00 11.39 2.97
N ASP A 160 18.00 12.69 3.28
CA ASP A 160 18.34 13.72 2.28
C ASP A 160 19.84 13.57 2.01
N ASN A 161 20.18 12.91 0.89
CA ASN A 161 21.55 12.87 0.41
C ASN A 161 21.62 13.64 -0.90
N ASP A 162 22.17 14.85 -0.79
CA ASP A 162 22.82 15.59 -1.87
C ASP A 162 23.85 14.68 -2.55
N SER A 163 23.84 14.70 -3.89
CA SER A 163 24.93 14.36 -4.80
C SER A 163 25.79 13.09 -4.54
N ASN A 164 25.73 12.21 -5.54
CA ASN A 164 26.50 10.97 -5.78
C ASN A 164 25.81 9.68 -5.36
N CYS A 165 25.59 8.82 -6.38
CA CYS A 165 24.96 7.52 -6.28
C CYS A 165 25.74 6.60 -5.34
N TYR A 166 25.09 6.17 -4.25
CA TYR A 166 25.50 5.01 -3.47
C TYR A 166 24.28 4.13 -3.21
N VAL A 167 24.44 2.82 -3.41
CA VAL A 167 23.46 1.81 -3.02
C VAL A 167 23.65 1.59 -1.52
N TYR A 168 22.59 1.73 -0.74
CA TYR A 168 22.67 1.56 0.71
C TYR A 168 22.93 0.10 1.07
N ASP A 169 24.07 -0.13 1.72
CA ASP A 169 24.29 -1.25 2.62
C ASP A 169 23.41 -1.04 3.86
N ILE A 170 22.65 -2.05 4.25
CA ILE A 170 21.94 -2.07 5.52
C ILE A 170 22.55 -3.20 6.32
N GLU A 171 23.61 -2.83 7.03
CA GLU A 171 24.23 -3.60 8.10
C GLU A 171 23.13 -4.10 9.05
N THR A 172 22.92 -5.43 9.08
CA THR A 172 22.10 -6.06 10.12
C THR A 172 23.04 -6.71 11.12
N HIS A 173 23.12 -6.09 12.30
CA HIS A 173 23.90 -6.49 13.48
C HIS A 173 23.64 -7.91 14.03
N CYS A 174 22.92 -8.79 13.32
CA CYS A 174 22.36 -10.02 13.87
C CYS A 174 22.77 -11.34 13.18
N GLY A 175 23.70 -11.35 12.21
CA GLY A 175 24.37 -12.59 11.78
C GLY A 175 23.47 -13.72 11.24
N TYR A 176 22.27 -13.40 10.76
CA TYR A 176 21.40 -14.35 10.07
C TYR A 176 20.81 -13.71 8.80
N LEU A 177 21.03 -14.39 7.67
CA LEU A 177 20.62 -14.03 6.31
C LEU A 177 19.16 -13.53 6.19
N ASN A 178 19.02 -12.34 5.60
CA ASN A 178 17.79 -11.84 5.01
C ASN A 178 17.78 -12.13 3.49
N ALA A 179 17.39 -13.34 3.08
CA ALA A 179 16.96 -13.55 1.70
C ALA A 179 15.56 -12.93 1.51
N GLY A 180 15.52 -11.60 1.50
CA GLY A 180 14.40 -10.80 1.02
C GLY A 180 14.83 -10.11 -0.25
N VAL A 181 13.91 -9.93 -1.19
CA VAL A 181 14.12 -9.08 -2.36
C VAL A 181 14.24 -7.62 -1.88
N GLY A 182 15.41 -7.27 -1.35
CA GLY A 182 15.86 -5.90 -1.19
C GLY A 182 15.88 -5.28 -2.57
N THR A 183 15.18 -4.16 -2.71
CA THR A 183 14.94 -3.35 -3.92
C THR A 183 15.64 -3.87 -5.18
N LEU A 184 15.04 -4.89 -5.82
CA LEU A 184 15.65 -5.56 -6.97
C LEU A 184 16.01 -4.53 -8.05
N VAL A 185 17.28 -4.50 -8.43
CA VAL A 185 17.76 -3.82 -9.62
C VAL A 185 17.06 -4.42 -10.86
N VAL A 186 16.89 -3.59 -11.87
CA VAL A 186 15.76 -3.64 -12.79
C VAL A 186 15.84 -4.82 -13.78
N GLY A 187 15.35 -6.00 -13.38
CA GLY A 187 15.23 -7.14 -14.30
C GLY A 187 14.29 -6.85 -15.46
N ASN A 188 14.82 -6.83 -16.69
CA ASN A 188 14.05 -6.66 -17.92
C ASN A 188 13.63 -8.01 -18.50
N SER A 189 12.49 -8.03 -19.18
CA SER A 189 12.06 -9.17 -20.00
C SER A 189 10.91 -8.77 -20.92
N PRO A 190 10.52 -9.62 -21.89
CA PRO A 190 9.33 -9.38 -22.70
C PRO A 190 8.04 -9.21 -21.87
N VAL A 191 7.98 -9.75 -20.66
CA VAL A 191 6.82 -9.61 -19.75
C VAL A 191 6.89 -8.37 -18.86
N ARG A 192 7.95 -7.55 -18.95
CA ARG A 192 8.09 -6.29 -18.19
C ARG A 192 6.88 -5.39 -18.43
N GLY A 193 6.41 -4.75 -17.35
CA GLY A 193 5.29 -3.81 -17.40
C GLY A 193 5.54 -2.66 -18.39
N LYS A 194 4.49 -2.26 -19.13
CA LYS A 194 4.57 -1.25 -20.21
C LYS A 194 4.96 0.15 -19.71
N GLN A 195 4.85 0.39 -18.40
CA GLN A 195 5.20 1.64 -17.73
C GLN A 195 6.71 1.84 -17.53
N PHE A 196 7.50 0.76 -17.55
CA PHE A 196 8.95 0.86 -17.36
C PHE A 196 9.64 1.33 -18.65
N VAL A 197 10.69 2.13 -18.51
CA VAL A 197 11.34 2.84 -19.62
C VAL A 197 11.81 1.90 -20.74
N THR A 198 12.39 0.74 -20.42
CA THR A 198 12.84 -0.25 -21.40
C THR A 198 11.70 -0.80 -22.24
N ARG A 199 10.59 -1.20 -21.60
CA ARG A 199 9.39 -1.68 -22.31
C ARG A 199 8.70 -0.56 -23.08
N LYS A 200 8.69 0.66 -22.55
CA LYS A 200 8.16 1.86 -23.20
C LYS A 200 8.91 2.17 -24.50
N ILE A 201 10.25 2.12 -24.46
CA ILE A 201 11.13 2.34 -25.63
C ILE A 201 10.86 1.26 -26.68
N ILE A 202 10.98 -0.02 -26.34
CA ILE A 202 10.81 -1.13 -27.30
C ILE A 202 9.42 -1.06 -27.97
N ARG A 203 8.37 -0.85 -27.17
CA ARG A 203 7.01 -0.76 -27.72
C ARG A 203 6.82 0.44 -28.64
N ALA A 204 7.37 1.59 -28.27
CA ALA A 204 7.28 2.78 -29.10
C ALA A 204 8.08 2.61 -30.39
N ALA A 205 9.28 2.04 -30.35
CA ALA A 205 10.09 1.73 -31.53
C ALA A 205 9.34 0.82 -32.51
N CYS A 206 8.75 -0.28 -32.02
CA CYS A 206 7.92 -1.16 -32.85
C CYS A 206 6.72 -0.42 -33.45
N ARG A 207 6.01 0.40 -32.65
CA ARG A 207 4.83 1.16 -33.12
C ARG A 207 5.20 2.22 -34.15
N ILE A 208 6.34 2.90 -33.98
CA ILE A 208 6.84 3.89 -34.94
C ILE A 208 7.18 3.19 -36.26
N LYS A 209 7.87 2.05 -36.21
CA LYS A 209 8.17 1.24 -37.40
C LYS A 209 6.92 0.81 -38.15
N LEU A 210 5.84 0.52 -37.43
CA LEU A 210 4.52 0.15 -37.98
C LEU A 210 3.63 1.35 -38.35
N GLY A 211 4.10 2.59 -38.21
CA GLY A 211 3.30 3.80 -38.48
C GLY A 211 2.18 4.09 -37.47
N LEU A 212 2.12 3.36 -36.35
CA LEU A 212 1.09 3.47 -35.32
C LEU A 212 1.39 4.54 -34.25
N GLN A 213 2.56 5.17 -34.32
CA GLN A 213 3.03 6.19 -33.39
C GLN A 213 4.05 7.07 -34.10
N LYS A 214 3.99 8.40 -33.93
CA LYS A 214 4.93 9.32 -34.58
C LYS A 214 6.21 9.60 -33.77
N GLN A 215 6.08 9.63 -32.45
CA GLN A 215 7.19 10.02 -31.56
C GLN A 215 7.11 9.33 -30.19
N LEU A 216 8.26 9.19 -29.53
CA LEU A 216 8.39 8.72 -28.16
C LEU A 216 8.88 9.87 -27.28
N VAL A 217 8.14 10.19 -26.22
CA VAL A 217 8.55 11.20 -25.23
C VAL A 217 9.15 10.50 -24.01
N LEU A 218 10.37 10.88 -23.64
CA LEU A 218 11.10 10.40 -22.46
C LEU A 218 11.43 11.56 -21.50
N GLY A 219 11.83 11.21 -20.29
CA GLY A 219 12.33 12.16 -19.29
C GLY A 219 13.85 12.30 -19.39
N ASN A 220 14.54 12.20 -18.25
CA ASN A 220 16.01 12.24 -18.18
C ASN A 220 16.65 11.14 -19.06
N LEU A 221 17.46 11.55 -20.04
CA LEU A 221 18.21 10.66 -20.95
C LEU A 221 19.59 10.29 -20.42
N ASP A 222 20.13 11.06 -19.46
CA ASP A 222 21.45 10.84 -18.87
C ASP A 222 21.44 9.80 -17.73
N ALA A 223 20.26 9.22 -17.45
CA ALA A 223 20.10 8.24 -16.40
C ALA A 223 20.77 6.91 -16.76
N ARG A 224 21.88 6.59 -16.09
CA ARG A 224 22.57 5.28 -16.20
C ARG A 224 21.98 4.25 -15.24
N ARG A 225 21.82 3.01 -15.69
CA ARG A 225 21.26 1.89 -14.92
C ARG A 225 21.90 0.58 -15.40
N ASP A 226 22.20 -0.30 -14.46
CA ASP A 226 22.49 -1.72 -14.73
C ASP A 226 21.18 -2.42 -15.12
N TRP A 227 21.21 -3.15 -16.24
CA TRP A 227 20.05 -3.82 -16.81
C TRP A 227 20.36 -5.29 -17.15
N GLY A 228 19.99 -6.21 -16.26
CA GLY A 228 20.02 -7.64 -16.60
C GLY A 228 18.65 -8.23 -16.98
N HIS A 229 18.66 -9.50 -17.39
CA HIS A 229 17.45 -10.21 -17.79
C HIS A 229 16.77 -10.93 -16.61
N SER A 230 15.45 -10.81 -16.48
CA SER A 230 14.73 -11.27 -15.27
C SER A 230 14.83 -12.78 -15.01
N SER A 231 15.09 -13.60 -16.04
CA SER A 231 15.33 -15.03 -15.84
C SER A 231 16.56 -15.31 -14.99
N ASP A 232 17.61 -14.51 -15.17
CA ASP A 232 18.91 -14.77 -14.56
C ASP A 232 18.90 -14.33 -13.11
N TYR A 233 18.22 -13.22 -12.80
CA TYR A 233 17.89 -12.86 -11.42
C TYR A 233 17.05 -13.93 -10.73
N THR A 234 16.08 -14.53 -11.41
CA THR A 234 15.25 -15.59 -10.81
C THR A 234 16.06 -16.87 -10.55
N LYS A 235 16.97 -17.23 -11.46
CA LYS A 235 17.91 -18.34 -11.26
C LYS A 235 18.82 -18.07 -10.07
N ALA A 236 19.37 -16.87 -9.97
CA ALA A 236 20.21 -16.48 -8.85
C ALA A 236 19.45 -16.58 -7.51
N MET A 237 18.17 -16.18 -7.46
CA MET A 237 17.34 -16.39 -6.27
C MET A 237 17.20 -17.85 -5.88
N ILE A 238 17.08 -18.76 -6.86
CA ILE A 238 17.03 -20.21 -6.60
C ILE A 238 18.39 -20.70 -6.07
N MET A 239 19.48 -20.31 -6.71
CA MET A 239 20.84 -20.70 -6.30
C MET A 239 21.17 -20.22 -4.88
N ILE A 240 20.71 -19.03 -4.48
CA ILE A 240 20.88 -18.52 -3.12
C ILE A 240 20.19 -19.42 -2.09
N LEU A 241 19.03 -20.01 -2.42
CA LEU A 241 18.33 -20.94 -1.54
C LEU A 241 19.04 -22.30 -1.41
N GLU A 242 19.88 -22.64 -2.38
CA GLU A 242 20.68 -23.87 -2.39
C GLU A 242 22.06 -23.70 -1.74
N HIS A 243 22.41 -22.49 -1.29
CA HIS A 243 23.70 -22.22 -0.67
C HIS A 243 23.80 -22.82 0.75
N ASP A 244 24.89 -23.54 1.03
CA ASP A 244 25.07 -24.31 2.28
C ASP A 244 25.00 -23.47 3.55
N LYS A 245 25.44 -22.21 3.47
CA LYS A 245 25.40 -21.26 4.58
C LYS A 245 24.55 -20.04 4.25
N PRO A 246 23.72 -19.56 5.17
CA PRO A 246 23.00 -18.31 4.96
C PRO A 246 23.97 -17.14 4.74
N ASP A 247 23.93 -16.48 3.58
CA ASP A 247 24.78 -15.34 3.23
C ASP A 247 24.12 -14.36 2.25
N ASP A 248 24.59 -13.11 2.22
CA ASP A 248 24.01 -12.01 1.44
C ASP A 248 24.70 -11.86 0.07
N PHE A 249 23.91 -11.66 -0.99
CA PHE A 249 24.41 -11.62 -2.37
C PHE A 249 23.95 -10.37 -3.11
N VAL A 250 24.89 -9.67 -3.76
CA VAL A 250 24.60 -8.67 -4.77
C VAL A 250 24.48 -9.37 -6.13
N ILE A 251 23.36 -9.17 -6.83
CA ILE A 251 23.16 -9.69 -8.18
C ILE A 251 22.99 -8.49 -9.11
N ALA A 252 23.93 -8.33 -10.05
CA ALA A 252 23.99 -7.24 -11.02
C ALA A 252 24.70 -7.74 -12.28
N THR A 253 24.64 -7.00 -13.41
CA THR A 253 25.46 -7.33 -14.59
C THR A 253 26.83 -6.66 -14.54
N GLU A 254 26.99 -5.59 -13.75
CA GLU A 254 28.19 -4.75 -13.66
C GLU A 254 28.59 -4.06 -14.99
N ASP A 255 27.73 -4.11 -16.00
CA ASP A 255 27.93 -3.38 -17.25
C ASP A 255 27.49 -1.91 -17.07
N GLN A 256 28.46 -0.99 -17.01
CA GLN A 256 28.25 0.46 -17.05
C GLN A 256 28.55 1.08 -18.41
#